data_AF-A0A7W3TM38-F1
#
_entry.id   AF-A0A7W3TM38-F1
#
_cell.length_a   1.000
_cell.length_b   1.000
_cell.length_c   1.000
_cell.angle_alpha   90.00
_cell.angle_beta   90.00
_cell.angle_gamma   90.00
#
_symmetry.space_group_name_H-M   'P 1'
#
loop_
_entity.id
_entity.type
_entity.pdbx_description
1 polymer ?
#
loop_
_entity_poly.entity_id
_entity_poly.type
_entity_poly.pdbx_seq_one_letter_code
_entity_poly.pdbx_strand_id
1 'polypeptide(L)'
;MSAATDGTPAADFATVEAAEHDWIARRRAAIDRPPRHEDCVGLGLSGGGIRSATFNLGVIEALDRAGLMRDVDYLSTVSGGGYIGACYSWLRASLPDDAGNPFEQPLPGGGRVIDWLRRHGRYLIAARGYSLWTLLASIFAATFLNLLVLGPVVLLAVYAMTLGWLPLGWPPSLAGLPDPDPRHHHHGYLLLLGLGAACLATFPLTALGFGVAAGIRERASMARIDGLRVLMGRQLAVGLCLLAIGLIPVVHAFWDQFSGRFESTVMHVLGQHMSYLLPMLSGVVAMLAGRGGRTPWRLQVASTGLALVIYGLLVLAYHLVVHVDVVGTPLFWALVVLAALLASTLNINRISMHGYYRARLSETFMPRPGEGLHARPMEFRLDELGPDRGAPLHLVNTTLNTSSSPDQRRHGREGASYVLSPL
;
A
#
# COMPACT_ATOMS: atom_id res chain seq x y z
N MET A 1 0.52 -32.43 -23.76
CA MET A 1 1.99 -32.54 -23.94
C MET A 1 2.64 -31.43 -23.13
N SER A 2 3.44 -31.80 -22.15
CA SER A 2 4.21 -30.91 -21.28
C SER A 2 5.39 -30.34 -22.08
N ALA A 3 5.40 -29.02 -22.27
CA ALA A 3 6.59 -28.31 -22.70
C ALA A 3 7.34 -27.87 -21.44
N ALA A 4 8.58 -28.32 -21.32
CA ALA A 4 9.53 -27.86 -20.33
C ALA A 4 9.82 -26.37 -20.59
N THR A 5 9.53 -25.52 -19.62
CA THR A 5 9.97 -24.12 -19.64
C THR A 5 11.37 -24.06 -19.05
N ASP A 6 12.37 -23.92 -19.92
CA ASP A 6 13.68 -23.41 -19.54
C ASP A 6 13.50 -22.08 -18.81
N GLY A 7 14.22 -21.92 -17.69
CA GLY A 7 14.00 -20.92 -16.64
C GLY A 7 14.22 -19.44 -16.99
N THR A 8 13.92 -19.01 -18.20
CA THR A 8 13.72 -17.59 -18.55
C THR A 8 12.22 -17.32 -18.69
N PRO A 9 11.57 -16.72 -17.66
CA PRO A 9 10.12 -16.43 -17.70
C PRO A 9 9.75 -15.25 -18.62
N ALA A 10 10.58 -14.91 -19.61
CA ALA A 10 10.41 -13.76 -20.48
C ALA A 10 10.45 -14.20 -21.94
N ALA A 11 9.33 -14.06 -22.64
CA ALA A 11 9.30 -14.11 -24.10
C ALA A 11 10.12 -12.94 -24.66
N ASP A 12 10.79 -13.15 -25.80
CA ASP A 12 11.45 -12.04 -26.50
C ASP A 12 10.42 -11.11 -27.16
N PHE A 13 10.85 -9.90 -27.51
CA PHE A 13 9.96 -8.91 -28.12
C PHE A 13 9.36 -9.39 -29.44
N ALA A 14 10.15 -10.10 -30.27
CA ALA A 14 9.69 -10.59 -31.56
C ALA A 14 8.55 -11.62 -31.42
N THR A 15 8.60 -12.47 -30.40
CA THR A 15 7.54 -13.44 -30.08
C THR A 15 6.26 -12.73 -29.66
N VAL A 16 6.38 -11.70 -28.80
CA VAL A 16 5.22 -10.91 -28.36
C VAL A 16 4.63 -10.14 -29.54
N GLU A 17 5.45 -9.45 -30.33
CA GLU A 17 5.04 -8.71 -31.52
C GLU A 17 4.31 -9.61 -32.54
N ALA A 18 4.83 -10.82 -32.78
CA ALA A 18 4.17 -11.79 -33.65
C ALA A 18 2.80 -12.22 -33.10
N ALA A 19 2.68 -12.43 -31.79
CA ALA A 19 1.42 -12.77 -31.14
C ALA A 19 0.41 -11.61 -31.19
N GLU A 20 0.87 -10.36 -31.03
CA GLU A 20 0.03 -9.16 -31.19
C GLU A 20 -0.49 -9.02 -32.63
N HIS A 21 0.37 -9.22 -33.62
CA HIS A 21 -0.04 -9.18 -35.03
C HIS A 21 -1.03 -10.29 -35.39
N ASP A 22 -0.84 -11.52 -34.87
CA ASP A 22 -1.78 -12.62 -35.06
C ASP A 22 -3.14 -12.32 -34.40
N TRP A 23 -3.14 -11.75 -33.19
CA TRP A 23 -4.37 -11.31 -32.53
C TRP A 23 -5.14 -10.28 -33.39
N ILE A 24 -4.44 -9.28 -33.90
CA ILE A 24 -5.03 -8.22 -34.72
C ILE A 24 -5.56 -8.78 -36.03
N ALA A 25 -4.83 -9.70 -36.67
CA ALA A 25 -5.27 -10.36 -37.89
C ALA A 25 -6.58 -11.14 -37.66
N ARG A 26 -6.66 -11.94 -36.59
CA ARG A 26 -7.87 -12.67 -36.20
C ARG A 26 -9.03 -11.73 -35.91
N ARG A 27 -8.78 -10.66 -35.15
CA ARG A 27 -9.79 -9.65 -34.83
C ARG A 27 -10.35 -8.98 -36.08
N ARG A 28 -9.48 -8.55 -37.00
CA ARG A 28 -9.89 -7.91 -38.26
C ARG A 28 -10.71 -8.85 -39.14
N ALA A 29 -10.33 -10.12 -39.20
CA ALA A 29 -11.10 -11.15 -39.90
C ALA A 29 -12.51 -11.32 -39.28
N ALA A 30 -12.63 -11.31 -37.95
CA ALA A 30 -13.91 -11.45 -37.26
C ALA A 30 -14.89 -10.27 -37.48
N ILE A 31 -14.40 -9.10 -37.89
CA ILE A 31 -15.22 -7.91 -38.20
C ILE A 31 -15.30 -7.61 -39.71
N ASP A 32 -15.02 -8.60 -40.56
CA ASP A 32 -15.01 -8.48 -42.03
C ASP A 32 -14.15 -7.33 -42.55
N ARG A 33 -13.01 -7.06 -41.90
CA ARG A 33 -12.05 -6.03 -42.31
C ARG A 33 -10.80 -6.69 -42.92
N PRO A 34 -10.40 -6.33 -44.14
CA PRO A 34 -9.20 -6.89 -44.74
C PRO A 34 -7.95 -6.49 -43.94
N PRO A 35 -6.98 -7.40 -43.76
CA PRO A 35 -5.74 -7.10 -43.05
C PRO A 35 -4.93 -6.06 -43.85
N ARG A 36 -4.84 -4.83 -43.34
CA ARG A 36 -3.82 -3.87 -43.79
C ARG A 36 -2.57 -4.11 -42.97
N HIS A 37 -1.61 -4.82 -43.54
CA HIS A 37 -0.44 -5.34 -42.81
C HIS A 37 0.51 -4.24 -42.27
N GLU A 38 0.32 -2.97 -42.65
CA GLU A 38 1.25 -1.88 -42.33
C GLU A 38 0.66 -0.74 -41.47
N ASP A 39 -0.67 -0.59 -41.40
CA ASP A 39 -1.32 0.50 -40.68
C ASP A 39 -2.17 -0.03 -39.50
N CYS A 40 -1.56 -0.24 -38.33
CA CYS A 40 -2.29 -0.49 -37.09
C CYS A 40 -2.72 0.83 -36.44
N VAL A 41 -3.97 0.92 -35.97
CA VAL A 41 -4.48 2.12 -35.28
C VAL A 41 -4.52 1.89 -33.78
N GLY A 42 -3.88 2.79 -33.02
CA GLY A 42 -3.91 2.77 -31.55
C GLY A 42 -4.74 3.90 -30.98
N LEU A 43 -5.59 3.59 -29.99
CA LEU A 43 -6.28 4.57 -29.15
C LEU A 43 -5.66 4.61 -27.75
N GLY A 44 -5.10 5.77 -27.38
CA GLY A 44 -4.52 6.00 -26.06
C GLY A 44 -5.49 6.71 -25.10
N LEU A 45 -5.83 6.09 -23.97
CA LEU A 45 -6.66 6.65 -22.91
C LEU A 45 -5.82 7.00 -21.68
N SER A 46 -5.64 8.29 -21.45
CA SER A 46 -4.74 8.82 -20.41
C SER A 46 -5.27 8.68 -18.98
N GLY A 47 -4.38 8.83 -17.99
CA GLY A 47 -4.71 8.78 -16.57
C GLY A 47 -5.39 10.05 -16.04
N GLY A 48 -5.78 10.05 -14.76
CA GLY A 48 -6.45 11.21 -14.12
C GLY A 48 -7.68 10.89 -13.29
N GLY A 49 -7.86 9.62 -12.90
CA GLY A 49 -8.99 9.15 -12.10
C GLY A 49 -10.33 9.33 -12.83
N ILE A 50 -11.39 9.59 -12.06
CA ILE A 50 -12.76 9.64 -12.58
C ILE A 50 -12.98 10.73 -13.64
N ARG A 51 -12.27 11.86 -13.57
CA ARG A 51 -12.39 12.95 -14.56
C ARG A 51 -11.90 12.49 -15.93
N SER A 52 -10.75 11.83 -15.96
CA SER A 52 -10.21 11.26 -17.21
C SER A 52 -11.11 10.15 -17.74
N ALA A 53 -11.64 9.28 -16.85
CA ALA A 53 -12.63 8.28 -17.24
C ALA A 53 -13.83 8.92 -17.96
N THR A 54 -14.46 9.97 -17.39
CA THR A 54 -15.60 10.65 -18.04
C THR A 54 -15.25 11.24 -19.40
N PHE A 55 -14.06 11.86 -19.54
CA PHE A 55 -13.61 12.40 -20.83
C PHE A 55 -13.40 11.29 -21.86
N ASN A 56 -12.67 10.23 -21.49
CA ASN A 56 -12.39 9.09 -22.37
C ASN A 56 -13.66 8.35 -22.79
N LEU A 57 -14.68 8.28 -21.93
CA LEU A 57 -16.00 7.76 -22.31
C LEU A 57 -16.61 8.57 -23.46
N GLY A 58 -16.55 9.91 -23.39
CA GLY A 58 -17.02 10.78 -24.46
C GLY A 58 -16.25 10.58 -25.78
N VAL A 59 -14.94 10.34 -25.70
CA VAL A 59 -14.10 10.04 -26.87
C VAL A 59 -14.52 8.72 -27.53
N ILE A 60 -14.66 7.64 -26.75
CA ILE A 60 -15.08 6.35 -27.31
C ILE A 60 -16.49 6.46 -27.91
N GLU A 61 -17.41 7.12 -27.21
CA GLU A 61 -18.77 7.36 -27.72
C GLU A 61 -18.79 8.11 -29.07
N ALA A 62 -17.96 9.15 -29.20
CA ALA A 62 -17.85 9.90 -30.45
C ALA A 62 -17.26 9.05 -31.59
N LEU A 63 -16.21 8.27 -31.30
CA LEU A 63 -15.58 7.37 -32.27
C LEU A 63 -16.53 6.25 -32.68
N ASP A 64 -17.31 5.69 -31.74
CA ASP A 64 -18.24 4.60 -32.01
C ASP A 64 -19.42 5.09 -32.89
N ARG A 65 -19.97 6.27 -32.58
CA ARG A 65 -21.00 6.93 -33.41
C ARG A 65 -20.52 7.27 -34.81
N ALA A 66 -19.25 7.62 -34.96
CA ALA A 66 -18.61 7.85 -36.25
C ALA A 66 -18.25 6.54 -36.98
N GLY A 67 -18.46 5.37 -36.35
CA GLY A 67 -18.08 4.07 -36.90
C GLY A 67 -16.58 3.81 -36.91
N LEU A 68 -15.77 4.62 -36.22
CA LEU A 68 -14.30 4.56 -36.21
C LEU A 68 -13.73 3.64 -35.12
N MET A 69 -14.49 3.28 -34.08
CA MET A 69 -13.99 2.36 -33.05
C MET A 69 -13.65 0.96 -33.59
N ARG A 70 -14.31 0.51 -34.66
CA ARG A 70 -13.98 -0.74 -35.34
C ARG A 70 -12.60 -0.72 -36.01
N ASP A 71 -12.05 0.48 -36.24
CA ASP A 71 -10.74 0.70 -36.86
C ASP A 71 -9.60 0.63 -35.86
N VAL A 72 -9.89 0.79 -34.57
CA VAL A 72 -8.88 0.75 -33.50
C VAL A 72 -8.44 -0.69 -33.29
N ASP A 73 -7.15 -0.98 -33.48
CA ASP A 73 -6.54 -2.29 -33.24
C ASP A 73 -5.97 -2.42 -31.84
N TYR A 74 -5.34 -1.36 -31.32
CA TYR A 74 -4.78 -1.30 -29.97
C TYR A 74 -5.56 -0.32 -29.09
N LEU A 75 -5.92 -0.75 -27.88
CA LEU A 75 -6.48 0.12 -26.86
C LEU A 75 -5.48 0.25 -25.71
N SER A 76 -4.72 1.34 -25.69
CA SER A 76 -3.67 1.59 -24.69
C SER A 76 -4.20 2.46 -23.57
N THR A 77 -4.13 2.01 -22.32
CA THR A 77 -4.83 2.66 -21.20
C THR A 77 -3.97 2.79 -19.96
N VAL A 78 -4.20 3.81 -19.14
CA VAL A 78 -3.50 3.98 -17.86
C VAL A 78 -4.40 4.62 -16.81
N SER A 79 -4.33 4.16 -15.56
CA SER A 79 -5.06 4.74 -14.42
C SER A 79 -6.56 4.96 -14.73
N GLY A 80 -7.06 6.20 -14.69
CA GLY A 80 -8.46 6.54 -15.00
C GLY A 80 -8.91 6.15 -16.41
N GLY A 81 -8.02 6.17 -17.41
CA GLY A 81 -8.30 5.64 -18.75
C GLY A 81 -8.50 4.13 -18.75
N GLY A 82 -7.83 3.42 -17.84
CA GLY A 82 -8.04 2.00 -17.59
C GLY A 82 -9.45 1.66 -17.11
N TYR A 83 -10.13 2.57 -16.40
CA TYR A 83 -11.50 2.32 -15.92
C TYR A 83 -12.48 2.18 -17.09
N ILE A 84 -12.43 3.11 -18.04
CA ILE A 84 -13.29 3.06 -19.23
C ILE A 84 -12.80 2.07 -20.26
N GLY A 85 -11.49 1.92 -20.43
CA GLY A 85 -10.94 0.88 -21.29
C GLY A 85 -11.38 -0.51 -20.85
N ALA A 86 -11.26 -0.82 -19.55
CA ALA A 86 -11.72 -2.09 -19.01
C ALA A 86 -13.24 -2.25 -19.13
N CYS A 87 -14.02 -1.17 -18.95
CA CYS A 87 -15.46 -1.17 -19.20
C CYS A 87 -15.80 -1.55 -20.64
N TYR A 88 -15.12 -0.93 -21.61
CA TYR A 88 -15.31 -1.23 -23.02
C TYR A 88 -14.96 -2.69 -23.34
N SER A 89 -13.78 -3.15 -22.93
CA SER A 89 -13.33 -4.54 -23.12
C SER A 89 -14.28 -5.54 -22.45
N TRP A 90 -14.72 -5.26 -21.22
CA TRP A 90 -15.71 -6.05 -20.50
C TRP A 90 -17.04 -6.16 -21.27
N LEU A 91 -17.55 -5.03 -21.77
CA LEU A 91 -18.81 -5.02 -22.52
C LEU A 91 -18.68 -5.79 -23.83
N ARG A 92 -17.59 -5.61 -24.57
CA ARG A 92 -17.33 -6.39 -25.80
C ARG A 92 -17.19 -7.88 -25.52
N ALA A 93 -16.62 -8.27 -24.38
CA ALA A 93 -16.55 -9.65 -23.93
C ALA A 93 -17.89 -10.20 -23.39
N SER A 94 -18.82 -9.34 -22.98
CA SER A 94 -20.08 -9.77 -22.35
C SER A 94 -21.28 -9.74 -23.28
N LEU A 95 -21.21 -8.94 -24.34
CA LEU A 95 -22.28 -8.74 -25.31
C LEU A 95 -22.14 -9.65 -26.53
N PRO A 96 -23.24 -9.91 -27.25
CA PRO A 96 -23.20 -10.47 -28.59
C PRO A 96 -22.43 -9.60 -29.59
N ASP A 97 -21.89 -10.20 -30.64
CA ASP A 97 -21.04 -9.50 -31.62
C ASP A 97 -21.80 -8.43 -32.43
N ASP A 98 -23.10 -8.63 -32.64
CA ASP A 98 -24.01 -7.74 -33.37
C ASP A 98 -24.62 -6.62 -32.52
N ALA A 99 -24.26 -6.53 -31.24
CA ALA A 99 -24.84 -5.56 -30.30
C ALA A 99 -24.63 -4.09 -30.73
N GLY A 100 -23.70 -3.79 -31.65
CA GLY A 100 -23.41 -2.40 -32.04
C GLY A 100 -22.69 -1.64 -30.91
N ASN A 101 -23.14 -0.43 -30.58
CA ASN A 101 -22.51 0.37 -29.51
C ASN A 101 -22.72 -0.30 -28.14
N PRO A 102 -21.65 -0.73 -27.43
CA PRO A 102 -21.76 -1.41 -26.14
C PRO A 102 -22.32 -0.52 -25.02
N PHE A 103 -22.12 0.80 -25.09
CA PHE A 103 -22.62 1.75 -24.07
C PHE A 103 -24.09 2.12 -24.25
N GLU A 104 -24.65 1.89 -25.44
CA GLU A 104 -26.06 2.13 -25.74
C GLU A 104 -26.92 0.89 -25.43
N GLN A 105 -26.31 -0.23 -25.02
CA GLN A 105 -27.03 -1.45 -24.68
C GLN A 105 -27.94 -1.29 -23.46
N PRO A 106 -29.12 -1.94 -23.46
CA PRO A 106 -30.03 -1.92 -22.32
C PRO A 106 -29.45 -2.71 -21.14
N LEU A 107 -29.75 -2.26 -19.92
CA LEU A 107 -29.40 -2.96 -18.69
C LEU A 107 -30.64 -3.56 -17.99
N PRO A 108 -30.49 -4.71 -17.31
CA PRO A 108 -31.51 -5.21 -16.39
C PRO A 108 -31.84 -4.16 -15.33
N GLY A 109 -33.13 -3.84 -15.17
CA GLY A 109 -33.59 -2.78 -14.26
C GLY A 109 -33.74 -1.39 -14.88
N GLY A 110 -33.52 -1.26 -16.20
CA GLY A 110 -33.89 -0.08 -16.98
C GLY A 110 -32.77 0.96 -17.18
N GLY A 111 -32.84 1.61 -18.34
CA GLY A 111 -31.80 2.50 -18.85
C GLY A 111 -30.71 1.77 -19.63
N ARG A 112 -29.77 2.53 -20.18
CA ARG A 112 -28.63 2.01 -20.94
C ARG A 112 -27.37 1.97 -20.08
N VAL A 113 -26.34 1.30 -20.57
CA VAL A 113 -25.01 1.28 -19.94
C VAL A 113 -24.47 2.69 -19.69
N ILE A 114 -24.63 3.62 -20.63
CA ILE A 114 -24.22 5.02 -20.44
C ILE A 114 -24.98 5.72 -19.30
N ASP A 115 -26.27 5.42 -19.14
CA ASP A 115 -27.10 5.97 -18.06
C ASP A 115 -26.68 5.38 -16.69
N TRP A 116 -26.20 4.14 -16.68
CA TRP A 116 -25.59 3.53 -15.49
C TRP A 116 -24.29 4.22 -15.11
N LEU A 117 -23.36 4.39 -16.04
CA LEU A 117 -22.06 5.04 -15.79
C LEU A 117 -22.24 6.47 -15.28
N ARG A 118 -23.20 7.22 -15.83
CA ARG A 118 -23.53 8.58 -15.37
C ARG A 118 -24.07 8.59 -13.94
N ARG A 119 -24.94 7.65 -13.57
CA ARG A 119 -25.50 7.53 -12.22
C ARG A 119 -24.49 7.04 -11.18
N HIS A 120 -23.56 6.19 -11.57
CA HIS A 120 -22.58 5.55 -10.67
C HIS A 120 -21.20 6.25 -10.66
N GLY A 121 -21.07 7.44 -11.25
CA GLY A 121 -19.82 8.21 -11.24
C GLY A 121 -19.29 8.55 -9.83
N ARG A 122 -20.15 8.52 -8.80
CA ARG A 122 -19.77 8.58 -7.36
C ARG A 122 -19.66 7.19 -6.74
N TYR A 123 -18.87 6.31 -7.36
CA TYR A 123 -18.75 4.89 -7.00
C TYR A 123 -18.34 4.59 -5.55
N LEU A 124 -17.66 5.52 -4.87
CA LEU A 124 -17.25 5.32 -3.47
C LEU A 124 -18.38 5.43 -2.44
N ILE A 125 -19.47 6.13 -2.77
CA ILE A 125 -20.52 6.53 -1.81
C ILE A 125 -21.95 6.26 -2.34
N ALA A 126 -22.18 6.12 -3.65
CA ALA A 126 -23.51 6.27 -4.24
C ALA A 126 -24.21 4.98 -4.74
N ALA A 127 -23.95 3.82 -4.14
CA ALA A 127 -24.74 2.60 -4.42
C ALA A 127 -25.84 2.39 -3.36
N ARG A 128 -27.00 1.84 -3.75
CA ARG A 128 -28.15 1.56 -2.86
C ARG A 128 -27.69 0.84 -1.58
N GLY A 129 -27.96 1.43 -0.42
CA GLY A 129 -27.66 0.88 0.92
C GLY A 129 -26.28 1.23 1.50
N TYR A 130 -25.42 1.91 0.74
CA TYR A 130 -24.10 2.34 1.22
C TYR A 130 -24.15 3.83 1.59
N SER A 131 -24.13 4.10 2.90
CA SER A 131 -24.01 5.47 3.42
C SER A 131 -22.58 5.74 3.88
N LEU A 132 -22.28 6.99 4.26
CA LEU A 132 -21.05 7.31 4.98
C LEU A 132 -20.84 6.41 6.21
N TRP A 133 -21.93 6.00 6.88
CA TRP A 133 -21.87 5.07 8.01
C TRP A 133 -21.43 3.67 7.60
N THR A 134 -21.79 3.19 6.41
CA THR A 134 -21.33 1.90 5.89
C THR A 134 -19.83 1.93 5.63
N LEU A 135 -19.32 3.04 5.10
CA LEU A 135 -17.88 3.25 4.90
C LEU A 135 -17.14 3.29 6.24
N LEU A 136 -17.63 4.10 7.19
CA LEU A 136 -17.05 4.19 8.53
C LEU A 136 -17.06 2.84 9.23
N ALA A 137 -18.18 2.12 9.23
CA ALA A 137 -18.29 0.78 9.81
C ALA A 137 -17.30 -0.20 9.19
N SER A 138 -17.10 -0.15 7.87
CA SER A 138 -16.11 -1.01 7.18
C SER A 138 -14.67 -0.68 7.60
N ILE A 139 -14.34 0.61 7.74
CA ILE A 139 -13.02 1.06 8.21
C ILE A 139 -12.80 0.62 9.67
N PHE A 140 -13.79 0.81 10.54
CA PHE A 140 -13.71 0.39 11.93
C PHE A 140 -13.61 -1.13 12.06
N ALA A 141 -14.40 -1.90 11.32
CA ALA A 141 -14.35 -3.36 11.32
C ALA A 141 -12.98 -3.87 10.85
N ALA A 142 -12.44 -3.33 9.75
CA ALA A 142 -11.12 -3.70 9.27
C ALA A 142 -10.00 -3.33 10.27
N THR A 143 -10.08 -2.14 10.87
CA THR A 143 -9.13 -1.69 11.90
C THR A 143 -9.20 -2.56 13.15
N PHE A 144 -10.41 -2.88 13.61
CA PHE A 144 -10.65 -3.76 14.74
C PHE A 144 -10.07 -5.16 14.50
N LEU A 145 -10.32 -5.76 13.34
CA LEU A 145 -9.76 -7.07 13.00
C LEU A 145 -8.23 -7.04 12.93
N ASN A 146 -7.63 -5.98 12.37
CA ASN A 146 -6.19 -5.79 12.37
C ASN A 146 -5.62 -5.67 13.78
N LEU A 147 -6.28 -4.92 14.68
CA LEU A 147 -5.87 -4.80 16.08
C LEU A 147 -6.04 -6.11 16.84
N LEU A 148 -7.08 -6.88 16.54
CA LEU A 148 -7.32 -8.17 17.18
C LEU A 148 -6.26 -9.22 16.79
N VAL A 149 -5.75 -9.16 15.56
CA VAL A 149 -4.67 -10.04 15.09
C VAL A 149 -3.29 -9.54 15.53
N LEU A 150 -2.99 -8.25 15.29
CA LEU A 150 -1.65 -7.69 15.51
C LEU A 150 -1.41 -7.27 16.97
N GLY A 151 -2.45 -6.83 17.68
CA GLY A 151 -2.35 -6.31 19.04
C GLY A 151 -1.73 -7.30 20.02
N PRO A 152 -2.26 -8.54 20.15
CA PRO A 152 -1.66 -9.55 21.02
C PRO A 152 -0.20 -9.87 20.65
N VAL A 153 0.14 -9.89 19.36
CA VAL A 153 1.52 -10.11 18.90
C VAL A 153 2.45 -8.98 19.33
N VAL A 154 2.03 -7.72 19.20
CA VAL A 154 2.79 -6.56 19.67
C VAL A 154 2.96 -6.59 21.19
N LEU A 155 1.91 -6.91 21.94
CA LEU A 155 1.98 -7.03 23.40
C LEU A 155 2.90 -8.19 23.84
N LEU A 156 2.88 -9.33 23.16
CA LEU A 156 3.82 -10.43 23.39
C LEU A 156 5.27 -10.02 23.09
N ALA A 157 5.51 -9.26 22.01
CA ALA A 157 6.84 -8.76 21.69
C ALA A 157 7.35 -7.81 22.78
N VAL A 158 6.51 -6.88 23.24
CA VAL A 158 6.82 -5.98 24.35
C VAL A 158 7.08 -6.76 25.64
N TYR A 159 6.26 -7.76 25.96
CA TYR A 159 6.47 -8.65 27.11
C TYR A 159 7.79 -9.40 27.02
N ALA A 160 8.15 -9.95 25.85
CA ALA A 160 9.45 -10.59 25.66
C ALA A 160 10.64 -9.64 25.92
N MET A 161 10.47 -8.34 25.67
CA MET A 161 11.49 -7.32 25.96
C MET A 161 11.66 -7.05 27.47
N THR A 162 10.66 -7.37 28.31
CA THR A 162 10.73 -7.18 29.76
C THR A 162 11.33 -8.39 30.49
N LEU A 163 11.48 -9.53 29.81
CA LEU A 163 11.96 -10.79 30.38
C LEU A 163 13.44 -10.81 30.76
N GLY A 164 13.75 -11.68 31.73
CA GLY A 164 15.06 -11.87 32.36
C GLY A 164 16.05 -12.78 31.63
N TRP A 165 16.36 -12.57 30.34
CA TRP A 165 17.24 -13.48 29.55
C TRP A 165 18.71 -13.05 29.36
N LEU A 166 19.15 -11.88 29.84
CA LEU A 166 20.56 -11.43 29.81
C LEU A 166 21.08 -11.18 31.22
N PRO A 167 22.38 -11.36 31.50
CA PRO A 167 22.99 -10.95 32.77
C PRO A 167 23.36 -9.45 32.73
N LEU A 168 22.44 -8.57 32.31
CA LEU A 168 22.68 -7.13 32.17
C LEU A 168 21.81 -6.33 33.14
N GLY A 169 22.46 -5.51 33.97
CA GLY A 169 21.78 -4.49 34.76
C GLY A 169 21.68 -3.16 34.00
N TRP A 170 20.85 -2.25 34.52
CA TRP A 170 20.85 -0.86 34.07
C TRP A 170 22.24 -0.24 34.25
N PRO A 171 22.80 0.39 33.20
CA PRO A 171 24.16 0.92 33.27
C PRO A 171 24.25 2.03 34.31
N PRO A 172 25.35 2.11 35.10
CA PRO A 172 25.51 3.13 36.14
C PRO A 172 25.45 4.57 35.63
N SER A 173 25.78 4.80 34.36
CA SER A 173 25.65 6.10 33.70
C SER A 173 24.22 6.60 33.59
N LEU A 174 23.24 5.70 33.66
CA LEU A 174 21.80 6.02 33.69
C LEU A 174 21.24 6.01 35.12
N ALA A 175 22.05 5.86 36.16
CA ALA A 175 21.59 5.80 37.55
C ALA A 175 20.92 7.10 38.06
N GLY A 176 21.10 8.22 37.34
CA GLY A 176 20.39 9.48 37.61
C GLY A 176 19.01 9.57 36.95
N LEU A 177 18.65 8.61 36.09
CA LEU A 177 17.34 8.56 35.45
C LEU A 177 16.35 7.78 36.34
N PRO A 178 15.04 8.05 36.19
CA PRO A 178 14.00 7.29 36.90
C PRO A 178 14.14 5.79 36.65
N ASP A 179 14.20 5.03 37.75
CA ASP A 179 14.38 3.58 37.71
C ASP A 179 13.13 2.91 37.12
N PRO A 180 13.26 2.10 36.07
CA PRO A 180 12.16 1.33 35.52
C PRO A 180 11.60 0.33 36.53
N ASP A 181 10.35 -0.11 36.32
CA ASP A 181 9.66 -1.00 37.27
C ASP A 181 10.55 -2.22 37.66
N PRO A 182 10.95 -2.34 38.94
CA PRO A 182 11.92 -3.34 39.39
C PRO A 182 11.37 -4.76 39.38
N ARG A 183 10.06 -4.94 39.16
CA ARG A 183 9.43 -6.26 38.98
C ARG A 183 9.83 -6.92 37.65
N HIS A 184 10.39 -6.16 36.72
CA HIS A 184 10.76 -6.60 35.39
C HIS A 184 12.23 -6.31 35.11
N HIS A 185 12.85 -7.12 34.23
CA HIS A 185 14.28 -7.03 33.94
C HIS A 185 14.62 -6.09 32.77
N HIS A 186 13.68 -5.88 31.84
CA HIS A 186 13.81 -4.94 30.70
C HIS A 186 15.02 -5.20 29.78
N HIS A 187 15.53 -6.43 29.72
CA HIS A 187 16.74 -6.76 28.96
C HIS A 187 16.64 -6.47 27.46
N GLY A 188 15.45 -6.59 26.86
CA GLY A 188 15.25 -6.22 25.46
C GLY A 188 15.47 -4.73 25.23
N TYR A 189 14.95 -3.89 26.12
CA TYR A 189 15.16 -2.45 26.05
C TYR A 189 16.63 -2.06 26.26
N LEU A 190 17.29 -2.71 27.22
CA LEU A 190 18.73 -2.54 27.45
C LEU A 190 19.58 -2.96 26.23
N LEU A 191 19.22 -4.05 25.56
CA LEU A 191 19.88 -4.46 24.32
C LEU A 191 19.70 -3.41 23.22
N LEU A 192 18.50 -2.86 23.03
CA LEU A 192 18.27 -1.80 22.06
C LEU A 192 19.05 -0.53 22.38
N LEU A 193 19.14 -0.15 23.66
CA LEU A 193 19.97 0.97 24.11
C LEU A 193 21.46 0.73 23.77
N GLY A 194 21.97 -0.45 24.10
CA GLY A 194 23.36 -0.83 23.82
C GLY A 194 23.67 -0.84 22.32
N LEU A 195 22.80 -1.45 21.51
CA LEU A 195 22.94 -1.47 20.05
C LEU A 195 22.83 -0.05 19.45
N GLY A 196 21.89 0.76 19.94
CA GLY A 196 21.75 2.16 19.52
C GLY A 196 22.99 2.99 19.84
N ALA A 197 23.51 2.87 21.06
CA ALA A 197 24.75 3.52 21.48
C ALA A 197 25.95 3.04 20.66
N ALA A 198 26.06 1.75 20.36
CA ALA A 198 27.11 1.19 19.51
C ALA A 198 27.03 1.73 18.07
N CYS A 199 25.82 1.85 17.50
CA CYS A 199 25.61 2.47 16.19
C CYS A 199 26.12 3.93 16.16
N LEU A 200 25.84 4.71 17.21
CA LEU A 200 26.33 6.09 17.30
C LEU A 200 27.83 6.17 17.62
N ALA A 201 28.36 5.27 18.44
CA ALA A 201 29.79 5.22 18.79
C ALA A 201 30.68 4.80 17.60
N THR A 202 30.13 4.03 16.66
CA THR A 202 30.84 3.66 15.41
C THR A 202 30.74 4.72 14.31
N PHE A 203 29.89 5.74 14.48
CA PHE A 203 29.76 6.84 13.52
C PHE A 203 31.07 7.64 13.35
N PRO A 204 31.77 8.09 14.42
CA PRO A 204 33.06 8.79 14.27
C PRO A 204 34.11 7.97 13.51
N LEU A 205 34.18 6.66 13.74
CA LEU A 205 35.10 5.77 13.02
C LEU A 205 34.76 5.73 11.52
N THR A 206 33.47 5.70 11.19
CA THR A 206 32.98 5.72 9.81
C THR A 206 33.22 7.08 9.15
N ALA A 207 33.05 8.17 9.90
CA ALA A 207 33.33 9.54 9.46
C ALA A 207 34.84 9.76 9.21
N LEU A 208 35.72 9.19 10.04
CA LEU A 208 37.16 9.19 9.80
C LEU A 208 37.51 8.39 8.54
N GLY A 209 36.91 7.20 8.37
CA GLY A 209 37.04 6.40 7.15
C GLY A 209 36.58 7.15 5.89
N PHE A 210 35.47 7.90 5.99
CA PHE A 210 35.00 8.80 4.95
C PHE A 210 36.00 9.91 4.65
N GLY A 211 36.55 10.57 5.67
CA GLY A 211 37.56 11.62 5.50
C GLY A 211 38.81 11.14 4.77
N VAL A 212 39.33 9.96 5.13
CA VAL A 212 40.47 9.33 4.45
C VAL A 212 40.13 8.95 3.01
N ALA A 213 38.96 8.34 2.78
CA ALA A 213 38.53 7.89 1.46
C ALA A 213 38.27 9.06 0.49
N ALA A 214 37.75 10.19 0.99
CA ALA A 214 37.50 11.39 0.20
C ALA A 214 38.75 12.26 0.01
N GLY A 215 39.69 12.25 0.96
CA GLY A 215 40.90 13.09 0.93
C GLY A 215 42.02 12.56 0.05
N ILE A 216 42.12 11.24 -0.17
CA ILE A 216 43.17 10.63 -0.99
C ILE A 216 42.70 10.49 -2.44
N ARG A 217 43.10 11.44 -3.30
CA ARG A 217 42.73 11.51 -4.74
C ARG A 217 42.89 10.19 -5.50
N GLU A 218 43.94 9.42 -5.22
CA GLU A 218 44.22 8.14 -5.88
C GLU A 218 43.31 6.98 -5.44
N ARG A 219 42.68 7.08 -4.27
CA ARG A 219 41.79 6.04 -3.70
C ARG A 219 40.32 6.43 -3.75
N ALA A 220 40.00 7.64 -4.22
CA ALA A 220 38.67 8.21 -4.28
C ALA A 220 37.82 7.52 -5.37
N SER A 221 37.15 6.43 -4.99
CA SER A 221 36.04 5.88 -5.78
C SER A 221 34.75 6.52 -5.30
N MET A 222 34.00 7.16 -6.22
CA MET A 222 32.73 7.82 -5.91
C MET A 222 31.74 6.84 -5.21
N ALA A 223 31.71 5.58 -5.67
CA ALA A 223 30.88 4.54 -5.07
C ALA A 223 31.25 4.23 -3.60
N ARG A 224 32.54 4.25 -3.25
CA ARG A 224 32.98 4.06 -1.85
C ARG A 224 32.62 5.25 -0.97
N ILE A 225 32.79 6.46 -1.49
CA ILE A 225 32.45 7.71 -0.78
C ILE A 225 30.94 7.75 -0.49
N ASP A 226 30.11 7.43 -1.49
CA ASP A 226 28.66 7.39 -1.35
C ASP A 226 28.22 6.26 -0.40
N GLY A 227 28.84 5.08 -0.49
CA GLY A 227 28.59 3.97 0.43
C GLY A 227 28.84 4.36 1.90
N LEU A 228 29.93 5.07 2.17
CA LEU A 228 30.24 5.56 3.53
C LEU A 228 29.25 6.64 3.99
N ARG A 229 28.81 7.54 3.11
CA ARG A 229 27.76 8.52 3.44
C ARG A 229 26.43 7.85 3.80
N VAL A 230 26.04 6.83 3.04
CA VAL A 230 24.83 6.05 3.32
C VAL A 230 24.96 5.31 4.64
N LEU A 231 26.12 4.70 4.92
CA LEU A 231 26.36 4.01 6.19
C LEU A 231 26.26 4.98 7.37
N MET A 232 26.89 6.16 7.28
CA MET A 232 26.79 7.22 8.29
C MET A 232 25.33 7.64 8.54
N GLY A 233 24.55 7.83 7.47
CA GLY A 233 23.13 8.14 7.58
C GLY A 233 22.32 7.03 8.25
N ARG A 234 22.59 5.76 7.93
CA ARG A 234 21.95 4.58 8.55
C ARG A 234 22.34 4.44 10.02
N GLN A 235 23.60 4.65 10.38
CA GLN A 235 24.07 4.64 11.77
C GLN A 235 23.32 5.66 12.62
N LEU A 236 23.15 6.88 12.11
CA LEU A 236 22.40 7.93 12.82
C LEU A 236 20.92 7.56 12.94
N ALA A 237 20.26 7.19 11.83
CA ALA A 237 18.84 6.90 11.83
C ALA A 237 18.49 5.67 12.69
N VAL A 238 19.18 4.55 12.47
CA VAL A 238 18.97 3.32 13.24
C VAL A 238 19.37 3.52 14.69
N GLY A 239 20.49 4.17 14.97
CA GLY A 239 20.95 4.48 16.32
C GLY A 239 19.92 5.28 17.12
N LEU A 240 19.41 6.38 16.55
CA LEU A 240 18.38 7.20 17.19
C LEU A 240 17.06 6.44 17.40
N CYS A 241 16.62 5.63 16.43
CA CYS A 241 15.41 4.81 16.58
C CYS A 241 15.55 3.76 17.68
N LEU A 242 16.68 3.05 17.73
CA LEU A 242 16.96 2.05 18.76
C LEU A 242 17.04 2.67 20.16
N LEU A 243 17.69 3.84 20.28
CA LEU A 243 17.72 4.59 21.53
C LEU A 243 16.33 5.04 21.96
N ALA A 244 15.53 5.59 21.05
CA ALA A 244 14.16 6.03 21.37
C ALA A 244 13.32 4.86 21.90
N ILE A 245 13.32 3.71 21.23
CA ILE A 245 12.58 2.53 21.69
C ILE A 245 13.17 1.99 23.00
N GLY A 246 14.50 1.91 23.12
CA GLY A 246 15.20 1.45 24.32
C GLY A 246 14.94 2.32 25.56
N LEU A 247 14.64 3.61 25.38
CA LEU A 247 14.33 4.55 26.46
C LEU A 247 12.86 4.49 26.93
N ILE A 248 11.99 3.69 26.31
CA ILE A 248 10.57 3.59 26.68
C ILE A 248 10.36 3.35 28.19
N PRO A 249 11.04 2.39 28.85
CA PRO A 249 10.85 2.16 30.28
C PRO A 249 11.19 3.39 31.14
N VAL A 250 12.25 4.11 30.76
CA VAL A 250 12.72 5.31 31.46
C VAL A 250 11.78 6.50 31.25
N VAL A 251 11.31 6.71 30.01
CA VAL A 251 10.36 7.77 29.67
C VAL A 251 9.04 7.56 30.42
N HIS A 252 8.60 6.31 30.53
CA HIS A 252 7.41 5.97 31.30
C HIS A 252 7.61 6.24 32.80
N ALA A 253 8.69 5.71 33.41
CA ALA A 253 9.01 5.91 34.81
C ALA A 253 9.19 7.40 35.19
N PHE A 254 9.78 8.20 34.30
CA PHE A 254 9.87 9.65 34.47
C PHE A 254 8.50 10.29 34.64
N TRP A 255 7.56 9.87 33.81
CA TRP A 255 6.23 10.45 33.77
C TRP A 255 5.40 10.04 35.00
N ASP A 256 5.56 8.82 35.48
CA ASP A 256 4.99 8.36 36.76
C ASP A 256 5.55 9.15 37.94
N GLN A 257 6.87 9.36 38.00
CA GLN A 257 7.48 10.18 39.04
C GLN A 257 7.04 11.65 38.94
N PHE A 258 6.92 12.18 37.73
CA PHE A 258 6.47 13.55 37.50
C PHE A 258 5.03 13.75 37.94
N SER A 259 4.14 12.81 37.63
CA SER A 259 2.73 12.90 38.02
C SER A 259 2.51 12.80 39.53
N GLY A 260 3.39 12.09 40.24
CA GLY A 260 3.44 12.05 41.70
C GLY A 260 3.69 13.42 42.37
N ARG A 261 4.15 14.44 41.62
CA ARG A 261 4.35 15.81 42.14
C ARG A 261 3.08 16.66 42.13
N PHE A 262 2.00 16.21 41.48
CA PHE A 262 0.75 16.96 41.45
C PHE A 262 -0.07 16.72 42.72
N GLU A 263 -0.46 17.79 43.41
CA GLU A 263 -1.33 17.72 44.60
C GLU A 263 -2.78 17.35 44.24
N SER A 264 -3.22 17.69 43.02
CA SER A 264 -4.57 17.37 42.55
C SER A 264 -4.66 15.92 42.05
N THR A 265 -5.62 15.15 42.59
CA THR A 265 -5.93 13.78 42.14
C THR A 265 -6.20 13.70 40.64
N VAL A 266 -6.87 14.71 40.07
CA VAL A 266 -7.17 14.76 38.63
C VAL A 266 -5.89 14.89 37.80
N MET A 267 -4.98 15.78 38.22
CA MET A 267 -3.71 15.97 37.52
C MET A 267 -2.76 14.80 37.70
N HIS A 268 -2.82 14.12 38.85
CA HIS A 268 -2.10 12.87 39.07
C HIS A 268 -2.53 11.78 38.08
N VAL A 269 -3.84 11.51 37.97
CA VAL A 269 -4.38 10.49 37.06
C VAL A 269 -4.12 10.84 35.59
N LEU A 270 -4.36 12.09 35.17
CA LEU A 270 -4.02 12.55 33.81
C LEU A 270 -2.51 12.40 33.55
N GLY A 271 -1.72 12.70 34.56
CA GLY A 271 -0.29 12.50 34.60
C GLY A 271 0.17 11.05 34.62
N GLN A 272 -0.67 10.01 34.71
CA GLN A 272 -0.17 8.63 34.51
C GLN A 272 -0.23 8.24 33.02
N HIS A 273 -1.10 8.89 32.26
CA HIS A 273 -1.41 8.52 30.88
C HIS A 273 -0.71 9.38 29.82
N MET A 274 -0.16 10.52 30.21
CA MET A 274 0.48 11.47 29.28
C MET A 274 1.78 10.92 28.64
N SER A 275 2.44 9.92 29.22
CA SER A 275 3.63 9.27 28.62
C SER A 275 3.36 8.70 27.22
N TYR A 276 2.15 8.21 26.97
CA TYR A 276 1.70 7.74 25.65
C TYR A 276 0.72 8.69 24.97
N LEU A 277 -0.14 9.40 25.71
CA LEU A 277 -1.12 10.32 25.11
C LEU A 277 -0.44 11.52 24.46
N LEU A 278 0.59 12.10 25.08
CA LEU A 278 1.28 13.27 24.53
C LEU A 278 1.93 13.00 23.15
N PRO A 279 2.76 11.94 22.96
CA PRO A 279 3.30 11.62 21.64
C PRO A 279 2.20 11.22 20.64
N MET A 280 1.13 10.51 21.06
CA MET A 280 0.03 10.17 20.15
C MET A 280 -0.72 11.42 19.67
N LEU A 281 -1.12 12.32 20.57
CA LEU A 281 -1.89 13.52 20.24
C LEU A 281 -1.06 14.51 19.40
N SER A 282 0.18 14.78 19.80
CA SER A 282 1.10 15.62 19.03
C SER A 282 1.39 15.01 17.65
N GLY A 283 1.50 13.69 17.56
CA GLY A 283 1.66 12.96 16.33
C GLY A 283 0.46 13.11 15.37
N VAL A 284 -0.76 12.94 15.88
CA VAL A 284 -2.00 13.16 15.10
C VAL A 284 -2.09 14.60 14.60
N VAL A 285 -1.81 15.59 15.46
CA VAL A 285 -1.81 17.00 15.08
C VAL A 285 -0.79 17.27 13.96
N ALA A 286 0.43 16.74 14.07
CA ALA A 286 1.46 16.86 13.04
C ALA A 286 1.05 16.18 11.72
N MET A 287 0.46 14.98 11.78
CA MET A 287 -0.07 14.29 10.60
C MET A 287 -1.14 15.10 9.87
N LEU A 288 -2.06 15.71 10.62
CA LEU A 288 -3.11 16.57 10.06
C LEU A 288 -2.54 17.85 9.46
N ALA A 289 -1.58 18.50 10.12
CA ALA A 289 -0.91 19.70 9.63
C ALA A 289 -0.13 19.44 8.32
N GLY A 290 0.50 18.27 8.19
CA GLY A 290 1.21 17.85 6.99
C GLY A 290 0.33 17.37 5.83
N ARG A 291 -0.97 17.12 6.07
CA ARG A 291 -1.89 16.51 5.09
C ARG A 291 -2.09 17.41 3.86
N GLY A 292 -1.94 16.82 2.67
CA GLY A 292 -2.15 17.50 1.38
C GLY A 292 -1.02 18.46 0.97
N GLY A 293 0.10 18.48 1.70
CA GLY A 293 1.27 19.26 1.33
C GLY A 293 2.05 18.67 0.16
N ARG A 294 2.25 19.45 -0.90
CA ARG A 294 3.14 19.11 -2.02
C ARG A 294 4.61 19.50 -1.76
N THR A 295 4.90 20.15 -0.63
CA THR A 295 6.24 20.63 -0.29
C THR A 295 7.00 19.62 0.60
N PRO A 296 8.33 19.48 0.45
CA PRO A 296 9.14 18.53 1.21
C PRO A 296 8.98 18.64 2.73
N TRP A 297 8.88 19.85 3.27
CA TRP A 297 8.75 20.07 4.71
C TRP A 297 7.40 19.56 5.26
N ARG A 298 6.29 19.67 4.50
CA ARG A 298 4.97 19.18 4.96
C ARG A 298 4.92 17.66 5.00
N LEU A 299 5.61 17.01 4.06
CA LEU A 299 5.82 15.56 4.06
C LEU A 299 6.63 15.12 5.29
N GLN A 300 7.69 15.84 5.63
CA GLN A 300 8.48 15.58 6.83
C GLN A 300 7.63 15.70 8.10
N VAL A 301 6.86 16.78 8.25
CA VAL A 301 5.96 16.97 9.40
C VAL A 301 4.94 15.83 9.52
N ALA A 302 4.36 15.38 8.40
CA ALA A 302 3.45 14.23 8.41
C ALA A 302 4.15 12.93 8.84
N SER A 303 5.38 12.69 8.35
CA SER A 303 6.16 11.50 8.71
C SER A 303 6.61 11.49 10.17
N THR A 304 7.05 12.63 10.70
CA THR A 304 7.37 12.79 12.13
C THR A 304 6.13 12.58 12.98
N GLY A 305 4.98 13.10 12.54
CA GLY A 305 3.71 12.86 13.20
C GLY A 305 3.36 11.38 13.29
N LEU A 306 3.52 10.64 12.19
CA LEU A 306 3.32 9.19 12.18
C LEU A 306 4.29 8.45 13.12
N ALA A 307 5.57 8.85 13.14
CA ALA A 307 6.57 8.28 14.05
C ALA A 307 6.20 8.50 15.52
N LEU A 308 5.68 9.68 15.88
CA LEU A 308 5.22 9.98 17.24
C LEU A 308 3.98 9.17 17.63
N VAL A 309 3.03 8.95 16.70
CA VAL A 309 1.88 8.07 16.95
C VAL A 309 2.35 6.63 17.21
N ILE A 310 3.26 6.10 16.38
CA ILE A 310 3.80 4.75 16.55
C ILE A 310 4.55 4.66 17.89
N TYR A 311 5.38 5.64 18.22
CA TYR A 311 6.10 5.69 19.49
C TYR A 311 5.13 5.68 20.69
N GLY A 312 4.10 6.52 20.67
CA GLY A 312 3.10 6.55 21.73
C GLY A 312 2.30 5.24 21.85
N LEU A 313 2.01 4.56 20.74
CA LEU A 313 1.40 3.21 20.77
C LEU A 313 2.32 2.16 21.40
N LEU A 314 3.64 2.25 21.19
CA LEU A 314 4.62 1.37 21.85
C LEU A 314 4.71 1.64 23.35
N VAL A 315 4.68 2.91 23.78
CA VAL A 315 4.63 3.29 25.20
C VAL A 315 3.33 2.81 25.85
N LEU A 316 2.20 2.93 25.15
CA LEU A 316 0.91 2.37 25.61
C LEU A 316 0.99 0.85 25.76
N ALA A 317 1.57 0.14 24.78
CA ALA A 317 1.76 -1.30 24.87
C ALA A 317 2.64 -1.69 26.07
N TYR A 318 3.72 -0.95 26.32
CA TYR A 318 4.56 -1.11 27.52
C TYR A 318 3.77 -0.91 28.81
N HIS A 319 2.95 0.15 28.90
CA HIS A 319 2.10 0.40 30.07
C HIS A 319 1.11 -0.76 30.31
N LEU A 320 0.44 -1.24 29.26
CA LEU A 320 -0.49 -2.37 29.34
C LEU A 320 0.19 -3.67 29.80
N VAL A 321 1.42 -3.91 29.37
CA VAL A 321 2.18 -5.11 29.74
C VAL A 321 2.74 -5.02 31.16
N VAL A 322 3.39 -3.92 31.51
CA VAL A 322 4.16 -3.81 32.76
C VAL A 322 3.32 -3.35 33.96
N HIS A 323 2.38 -2.42 33.74
CA HIS A 323 1.63 -1.79 34.84
C HIS A 323 0.23 -2.37 35.01
N VAL A 324 -0.45 -2.65 33.89
CA VAL A 324 -1.79 -3.26 33.91
C VAL A 324 -1.72 -4.79 33.99
N ASP A 325 -0.56 -5.39 33.66
CA ASP A 325 -0.33 -6.84 33.60
C ASP A 325 -1.38 -7.57 32.75
N VAL A 326 -1.68 -7.02 31.56
CA VAL A 326 -2.65 -7.63 30.64
C VAL A 326 -2.24 -9.05 30.27
N VAL A 327 -0.94 -9.33 30.14
CA VAL A 327 -0.39 -10.63 29.74
C VAL A 327 -0.62 -11.71 30.80
N GLY A 328 -0.69 -11.33 32.09
CA GLY A 328 -1.06 -12.23 33.18
C GLY A 328 -2.53 -12.67 33.16
N THR A 329 -3.40 -12.03 32.38
CA THR A 329 -4.83 -12.33 32.37
C THR A 329 -5.20 -13.53 31.47
N PRO A 330 -6.15 -14.39 31.88
CA PRO A 330 -6.66 -15.47 31.02
C PRO A 330 -7.28 -14.96 29.71
N LEU A 331 -7.90 -13.77 29.75
CA LEU A 331 -8.50 -13.13 28.59
C LEU A 331 -7.46 -12.84 27.50
N PHE A 332 -6.26 -12.40 27.87
CA PHE A 332 -5.19 -12.15 26.91
C PHE A 332 -4.80 -13.41 26.13
N TRP A 333 -4.64 -14.54 26.82
CA TRP A 333 -4.32 -15.80 26.17
C TRP A 333 -5.45 -16.30 25.27
N ALA A 334 -6.71 -16.10 25.67
CA ALA A 334 -7.86 -16.34 24.79
C ALA A 334 -7.79 -15.46 23.52
N LEU A 335 -7.39 -14.19 23.65
CA LEU A 335 -7.17 -13.30 22.51
C LEU A 335 -5.99 -13.71 21.64
N VAL A 336 -4.91 -14.26 22.20
CA VAL A 336 -3.78 -14.81 21.44
C VAL A 336 -4.22 -16.01 20.60
N VAL A 337 -4.98 -16.95 21.18
CA VAL A 337 -5.54 -18.09 20.43
C VAL A 337 -6.48 -17.61 19.33
N LEU A 338 -7.37 -16.67 19.64
CA LEU A 338 -8.26 -16.06 18.65
C LEU A 338 -7.47 -15.38 17.53
N ALA A 339 -6.43 -14.61 17.86
CA ALA A 339 -5.56 -13.95 16.90
C ALA A 339 -4.88 -14.96 15.97
N ALA A 340 -4.39 -16.08 16.49
CA ALA A 340 -3.78 -17.15 15.70
C ALA A 340 -4.80 -17.81 14.74
N LEU A 341 -6.01 -18.11 15.23
CA LEU A 341 -7.10 -18.66 14.41
C LEU A 341 -7.50 -17.68 13.29
N LEU A 342 -7.66 -16.40 13.62
CA LEU A 342 -7.99 -15.37 12.65
C LEU A 342 -6.85 -15.16 11.65
N ALA A 343 -5.59 -15.15 12.07
CA ALA A 343 -4.44 -15.02 11.17
C ALA A 343 -4.38 -16.16 10.14
N SER A 344 -4.81 -17.38 10.51
CA SER A 344 -4.82 -18.53 9.61
C SER A 344 -5.97 -18.54 8.60
N THR A 345 -7.03 -17.77 8.85
CA THR A 345 -8.29 -17.82 8.06
C THR A 345 -8.61 -16.51 7.35
N LEU A 346 -8.22 -15.36 7.93
CA LEU A 346 -8.52 -14.04 7.42
C LEU A 346 -7.48 -13.60 6.38
N ASN A 347 -7.96 -13.29 5.18
CA ASN A 347 -7.15 -12.63 4.18
C ASN A 347 -7.23 -11.10 4.35
N ILE A 348 -6.18 -10.49 4.89
CA ILE A 348 -6.08 -9.04 5.14
C ILE A 348 -6.39 -8.23 3.87
N ASN A 349 -5.93 -8.69 2.69
CA ASN A 349 -6.18 -7.98 1.43
C ASN A 349 -7.68 -7.94 1.06
N ARG A 350 -8.46 -8.95 1.47
CA ARG A 350 -9.92 -9.00 1.25
C ARG A 350 -10.69 -8.14 2.24
N ILE A 351 -10.22 -8.05 3.49
CA ILE A 351 -10.88 -7.32 4.58
C ILE A 351 -10.51 -5.83 4.57
N SER A 352 -9.37 -5.49 3.95
CA SER A 352 -8.93 -4.12 3.80
C SER A 352 -9.82 -3.29 2.88
N MET A 353 -9.64 -1.96 2.94
CA MET A 353 -10.22 -0.99 2.02
C MET A 353 -9.95 -1.28 0.54
N HIS A 354 -8.92 -2.06 0.21
CA HIS A 354 -8.62 -2.46 -1.17
C HIS A 354 -9.75 -3.30 -1.77
N GLY A 355 -10.26 -4.29 -1.02
CA GLY A 355 -11.38 -5.12 -1.46
C GLY A 355 -12.64 -4.30 -1.72
N TYR A 356 -12.96 -3.36 -0.82
CA TYR A 356 -14.06 -2.41 -0.99
C TYR A 356 -13.88 -1.54 -2.24
N TYR A 357 -12.71 -0.93 -2.41
CA TYR A 357 -12.40 -0.07 -3.56
C TYR A 357 -12.54 -0.82 -4.88
N ARG A 358 -11.97 -2.03 -4.96
CA ARG A 358 -12.02 -2.91 -6.12
C ARG A 358 -13.45 -3.30 -6.47
N ALA A 359 -14.26 -3.68 -5.49
CA ALA A 359 -15.66 -4.02 -5.69
C ALA A 359 -16.48 -2.83 -6.24
N ARG A 360 -16.24 -1.61 -5.73
CA ARG A 360 -16.93 -0.40 -6.23
C ARG A 360 -16.55 -0.04 -7.66
N LEU A 361 -15.27 -0.19 -8.02
CA LEU A 361 -14.83 0.00 -9.40
C LEU A 361 -15.50 -1.01 -10.33
N SER A 362 -15.51 -2.29 -9.95
CA SER A 362 -16.14 -3.36 -10.73
C SER A 362 -17.65 -3.12 -10.90
N GLU A 363 -18.38 -2.78 -9.84
CA GLU A 363 -19.81 -2.47 -9.93
C GLU A 363 -20.13 -1.29 -10.86
N THR A 364 -19.24 -0.31 -10.92
CA THR A 364 -19.45 0.89 -11.73
C THR A 364 -19.06 0.66 -13.19
N PHE A 365 -17.88 0.10 -13.42
CA PHE A 365 -17.25 0.00 -14.74
C PHE A 365 -17.41 -1.37 -15.39
N MET A 366 -18.09 -2.32 -14.76
CA MET A 366 -18.40 -3.62 -15.36
C MET A 366 -19.89 -3.93 -15.17
N PRO A 367 -20.78 -3.10 -15.74
CA PRO A 367 -22.22 -3.34 -15.67
C PRO A 367 -22.58 -4.61 -16.45
N ARG A 368 -23.69 -5.26 -16.09
CA ARG A 368 -24.08 -6.56 -16.64
C ARG A 368 -25.22 -6.41 -17.65
N PRO A 369 -24.93 -6.20 -18.95
CA PRO A 369 -25.96 -6.19 -19.97
C PRO A 369 -26.38 -7.63 -20.30
N GLY A 370 -27.32 -8.17 -19.51
CA GLY A 370 -27.96 -9.47 -19.76
C GLY A 370 -27.24 -10.69 -19.15
N GLU A 371 -27.75 -11.88 -19.49
CA GLU A 371 -27.26 -13.20 -19.04
C GLU A 371 -26.11 -13.73 -19.91
N GLY A 372 -25.14 -12.86 -20.25
CA GLY A 372 -23.97 -13.24 -21.05
C GLY A 372 -22.99 -14.18 -20.30
N LEU A 373 -21.99 -14.69 -21.05
CA LEU A 373 -20.99 -15.69 -20.62
C LEU A 373 -20.23 -15.36 -19.32
N HIS A 374 -20.12 -14.07 -18.94
CA HIS A 374 -19.40 -13.64 -17.75
C HIS A 374 -20.38 -13.10 -16.69
N ALA A 375 -20.95 -13.99 -15.87
CA ALA A 375 -21.94 -13.62 -14.85
C ALA A 375 -21.34 -12.81 -13.67
N ARG A 376 -20.00 -12.76 -13.55
CA ARG A 376 -19.30 -12.21 -12.38
C ARG A 376 -18.12 -11.32 -12.81
N PRO A 377 -18.31 -9.99 -12.85
CA PRO A 377 -17.25 -9.02 -13.17
C PRO A 377 -15.93 -9.19 -12.42
N MET A 378 -15.98 -9.64 -11.17
CA MET A 378 -14.82 -9.81 -10.31
C MET A 378 -13.98 -11.07 -10.62
N GLU A 379 -14.51 -11.99 -11.42
CA GLU A 379 -13.85 -13.22 -11.83
C GLU A 379 -13.28 -13.12 -13.25
N PHE A 380 -13.66 -12.09 -14.01
CA PHE A 380 -13.20 -11.86 -15.37
C PHE A 380 -11.69 -11.60 -15.41
N ARG A 381 -10.99 -12.45 -16.15
CA ARG A 381 -9.55 -12.33 -16.37
C ARG A 381 -9.27 -11.65 -17.71
N LEU A 382 -8.10 -11.03 -17.81
CA LEU A 382 -7.71 -10.30 -19.02
C LEU A 382 -7.48 -11.24 -20.22
N ASP A 383 -7.06 -12.49 -19.97
CA ASP A 383 -6.87 -13.56 -20.96
C ASP A 383 -8.20 -14.19 -21.45
N GLU A 384 -9.34 -13.83 -20.84
CA GLU A 384 -10.67 -14.18 -21.36
C GLU A 384 -11.13 -13.22 -22.48
N LEU A 385 -10.42 -12.11 -22.68
CA LEU A 385 -10.60 -11.34 -23.91
C LEU A 385 -10.18 -12.22 -25.09
N GLY A 386 -10.91 -12.12 -26.19
CA GLY A 386 -10.61 -12.87 -27.42
C GLY A 386 -10.68 -11.95 -28.64
N PRO A 387 -9.89 -12.22 -29.69
CA PRO A 387 -9.90 -11.41 -30.90
C PRO A 387 -11.23 -11.52 -31.66
N ASP A 388 -11.91 -12.67 -31.52
CA ASP A 388 -13.09 -13.04 -32.29
C ASP A 388 -14.31 -12.14 -32.03
N ARG A 389 -14.32 -11.40 -30.92
CA ARG A 389 -15.42 -10.47 -30.59
C ARG A 389 -15.19 -9.04 -31.09
N GLY A 390 -14.19 -8.83 -31.94
CA GLY A 390 -13.88 -7.53 -32.53
C GLY A 390 -13.37 -6.47 -31.54
N ALA A 391 -13.09 -6.83 -30.29
CA ALA A 391 -12.51 -5.92 -29.31
C ALA A 391 -11.06 -5.61 -29.68
N PRO A 392 -10.59 -4.35 -29.57
CA PRO A 392 -9.18 -4.01 -29.75
C PRO A 392 -8.33 -4.76 -28.72
N LEU A 393 -7.07 -5.04 -29.07
CA LEU A 393 -6.10 -5.58 -28.13
C LEU A 393 -5.87 -4.58 -26.99
N HIS A 394 -6.28 -4.94 -25.78
CA HIS A 394 -6.26 -4.03 -24.63
C HIS A 394 -4.92 -4.09 -23.92
N LEU A 395 -4.16 -3.00 -24.00
CA LEU A 395 -2.91 -2.79 -23.29
C LEU A 395 -3.17 -1.94 -22.03
N VAL A 396 -2.94 -2.54 -20.86
CA VAL A 396 -3.04 -1.83 -19.58
C VAL A 396 -1.63 -1.44 -19.13
N ASN A 397 -1.31 -0.16 -19.29
CA ASN A 397 -0.03 0.38 -18.90
C ASN A 397 0.02 0.60 -17.38
N THR A 398 1.08 0.09 -16.78
CA THR A 398 1.39 0.17 -15.36
C THR A 398 2.84 0.58 -15.17
N THR A 399 3.15 1.06 -13.97
CA THR A 399 4.53 1.39 -13.59
C THR A 399 4.95 0.48 -12.47
N LEU A 400 6.02 -0.28 -12.70
CA LEU A 400 6.65 -1.10 -11.69
C LEU A 400 7.75 -0.28 -11.00
N ASN A 401 7.51 0.09 -9.74
CA ASN A 401 8.53 0.70 -8.91
C ASN A 401 9.40 -0.41 -8.31
N THR A 402 10.59 -0.63 -8.87
CA THR A 402 11.50 -1.69 -8.43
C THR A 402 12.27 -1.22 -7.21
N SER A 403 11.72 -1.38 -6.01
CA SER A 403 12.36 -0.99 -4.75
C SER A 403 13.69 -1.70 -4.46
N SER A 404 13.95 -2.81 -5.15
CA SER A 404 15.19 -3.59 -5.07
C SER A 404 16.25 -3.24 -6.12
N SER A 405 15.95 -2.35 -7.08
CA SER A 405 16.89 -1.99 -8.15
C SER A 405 18.08 -1.17 -7.61
N PRO A 406 19.33 -1.35 -8.06
CA PRO A 406 20.43 -0.46 -7.71
C PRO A 406 20.32 0.92 -8.37
N ASP A 407 19.52 1.04 -9.44
CA ASP A 407 19.24 2.30 -10.13
C ASP A 407 18.16 3.11 -9.40
N GLN A 408 18.57 4.23 -8.79
CA GLN A 408 17.69 5.15 -8.05
C GLN A 408 16.57 5.75 -8.89
N ARG A 409 16.76 5.90 -10.21
CA ARG A 409 15.71 6.44 -11.08
C ARG A 409 14.49 5.51 -11.12
N ARG A 410 14.75 4.19 -11.06
CA ARG A 410 13.73 3.13 -11.04
C ARG A 410 13.00 2.96 -9.71
N HIS A 411 13.45 3.62 -8.63
CA HIS A 411 12.73 3.66 -7.34
C HIS A 411 11.60 4.68 -7.31
N GLY A 412 11.73 5.73 -8.13
CA GLY A 412 10.87 6.90 -8.09
C GLY A 412 10.02 7.07 -9.34
N ARG A 413 10.19 8.20 -10.03
CA ARG A 413 9.34 8.59 -11.17
C ARG A 413 9.70 7.87 -12.48
N GLU A 414 10.86 7.23 -12.56
CA GLU A 414 11.32 6.47 -13.73
C GLU A 414 11.27 4.96 -13.46
N GLY A 415 10.23 4.50 -12.73
CA GLY A 415 9.92 3.09 -12.60
C GLY A 415 9.80 2.41 -13.99
N ALA A 416 9.97 1.10 -14.03
CA ALA A 416 9.91 0.38 -15.29
C ALA A 416 8.47 0.41 -15.85
N SER A 417 8.32 0.80 -17.11
CA SER A 417 7.05 0.67 -17.84
C SER A 417 6.72 -0.82 -17.97
N TYR A 418 5.51 -1.19 -17.55
CA TYR A 418 5.04 -2.55 -17.61
C TYR A 418 3.65 -2.58 -18.22
N VAL A 419 3.43 -3.44 -19.21
CA VAL A 419 2.16 -3.56 -19.91
C VAL A 419 1.54 -4.91 -19.57
N LEU A 420 0.26 -4.90 -19.21
CA LEU A 420 -0.55 -6.11 -19.09
C LEU A 420 -1.39 -6.23 -20.36
N SER A 421 -1.37 -7.40 -20.99
CA SER A 421 -2.17 -7.71 -22.17
C SER A 421 -2.85 -9.08 -22.01
N PRO A 422 -3.83 -9.43 -22.86
CA PRO A 422 -4.44 -10.76 -22.93
C PRO A 422 -3.49 -11.89 -23.40
N LEU A 423 -2.32 -11.56 -23.95
CA LEU A 423 -1.36 -12.51 -24.53
C LEU A 423 -0.39 -13.11 -23.51
#